data_AF-A0AAU8JZ83-F1
#
_entry.id   AF-A0AAU8JZ83-F1
#
_cell.length_a   1.000
_cell.length_b   1.000
_cell.length_c   1.000
_cell.angle_alpha   90.00
_cell.angle_beta   90.00
_cell.angle_gamma   90.00
#
_symmetry.space_group_name_H-M   'P 1'
#
loop_
_entity.id
_entity.type
_entity.pdbx_description
1 polymer ?
#
loop_
_entity_poly.entity_id
_entity_poly.type
_entity_poly.pdbx_seq_one_letter_code
_entity_poly.pdbx_strand_id
1 'polypeptide(L)'
;MTARRLTSAAVLGLTAVLALSGCGGGSKHKRSSRSHSSSTHSTTDVDSTARPAASSSATSRGCATSRPRGDERVIHVTAADGAKSQLTATDTRHACGPSGDRYEPTGAPVQFTVTPQLRIRLLAKSGTAELAQDVTPFSKLAAHVTDCGAKRTVAAPFSCHGNNFQVTVDTAGRITAISEVPA
;
A
#
# COMPACT_ATOMS: atom_id res chain seq x y z
N MET A 1 11.86 50.94 2.70
CA MET A 1 11.38 51.10 1.31
C MET A 1 12.45 50.56 0.37
N THR A 2 12.35 49.32 -0.11
CA THR A 2 13.24 48.83 -1.17
C THR A 2 12.62 47.64 -1.91
N ALA A 3 12.88 47.60 -3.21
CA ALA A 3 11.98 47.15 -4.27
C ALA A 3 11.78 45.62 -4.41
N ARG A 4 10.55 45.25 -4.75
CA ARG A 4 10.19 43.95 -5.33
C ARG A 4 10.59 43.92 -6.81
N ARG A 5 11.29 42.87 -7.25
CA ARG A 5 11.45 42.55 -8.68
C ARG A 5 10.64 41.31 -9.01
N LEU A 6 9.58 41.53 -9.80
CA LEU A 6 8.80 40.50 -10.48
C LEU A 6 9.48 40.22 -11.83
N THR A 7 9.83 38.96 -12.09
CA THR A 7 10.15 38.49 -13.44
C THR A 7 9.17 37.40 -13.80
N SER A 8 8.17 37.79 -14.59
CA SER A 8 7.32 36.90 -15.37
C SER A 8 8.06 36.53 -16.65
N ALA A 9 8.10 35.25 -17.00
CA ALA A 9 8.35 34.83 -18.37
C ALA A 9 7.55 33.55 -18.65
N ALA A 10 6.54 33.70 -19.50
CA ALA A 10 5.75 32.63 -20.09
C ALA A 10 6.57 31.96 -21.20
N VAL A 11 6.43 30.63 -21.37
CA VAL A 11 6.78 29.96 -22.62
C VAL A 11 5.67 29.00 -23.00
N LEU A 12 5.25 29.15 -24.25
CA LEU A 12 4.18 28.48 -24.96
C LEU A 12 4.51 27.01 -25.27
N GLY A 13 3.46 26.19 -25.22
CA GLY A 13 3.02 25.33 -26.33
C GLY A 13 3.96 24.23 -26.83
N LEU A 14 3.54 22.97 -26.63
CA LEU A 14 3.52 21.99 -27.71
C LEU A 14 2.39 20.97 -27.47
N THR A 15 1.32 21.07 -28.25
CA THR A 15 0.29 20.03 -28.38
C THR A 15 0.77 18.99 -29.38
N ALA A 16 1.08 17.78 -28.92
CA ALA A 16 1.22 16.61 -29.79
C ALA A 16 -0.03 15.73 -29.64
N VAL A 17 -0.89 15.78 -30.66
CA VAL A 17 -1.99 14.84 -30.85
C VAL A 17 -1.40 13.62 -31.56
N LEU A 18 -1.28 12.50 -30.86
CA LEU A 18 -1.05 11.20 -31.47
C LEU A 18 -2.33 10.38 -31.33
N ALA A 19 -3.13 10.41 -32.39
CA ALA A 19 -4.20 9.46 -32.61
C ALA A 19 -3.55 8.14 -33.05
N LEU A 20 -3.71 7.08 -32.26
CA LEU A 20 -3.56 5.71 -32.73
C LEU A 20 -4.93 5.02 -32.74
N SER A 21 -5.48 4.92 -33.94
CA SER A 21 -6.52 3.99 -34.32
C SER A 21 -5.99 2.56 -34.26
N GLY A 22 -6.37 1.79 -33.24
CA GLY A 22 -6.11 0.36 -33.14
C GLY A 22 -7.42 -0.42 -33.22
N CYS A 23 -7.81 -0.80 -34.43
CA CYS A 23 -8.90 -1.72 -34.73
C CYS A 23 -8.34 -3.16 -34.71
N GLY A 24 -9.02 -4.10 -34.06
CA GLY A 24 -8.80 -5.52 -34.35
C GLY A 24 -9.05 -6.48 -33.20
N GLY A 25 -9.93 -7.46 -33.45
CA GLY A 25 -9.85 -8.76 -32.80
C GLY A 25 -11.06 -9.15 -31.95
N GLY A 26 -12.20 -9.41 -32.58
CA GLY A 26 -13.25 -10.19 -31.95
C GLY A 26 -12.77 -11.61 -31.66
N SER A 27 -13.11 -12.14 -30.49
CA SER A 27 -13.10 -13.58 -30.23
C SER A 27 -14.28 -13.94 -29.33
N LYS A 28 -15.33 -14.44 -29.99
CA LYS A 28 -16.48 -15.11 -29.36
C LYS A 28 -15.99 -16.45 -28.81
N HIS A 29 -15.70 -16.55 -27.52
CA HIS A 29 -15.54 -17.84 -26.88
C HIS A 29 -16.85 -18.33 -26.30
N LYS A 30 -17.16 -19.55 -26.70
CA LYS A 30 -18.43 -20.25 -26.56
C LYS A 30 -18.72 -20.60 -25.12
N ARG A 31 -20.02 -20.56 -24.79
CA ARG A 31 -20.72 -21.36 -23.79
C ARG A 31 -19.99 -22.66 -23.46
N SER A 32 -19.80 -22.92 -22.18
CA SER A 32 -19.89 -24.29 -21.66
C SER A 32 -20.60 -24.27 -20.32
N SER A 33 -21.93 -24.32 -20.41
CA SER A 33 -22.83 -24.72 -19.33
C SER A 33 -22.62 -26.20 -19.05
N ARG A 34 -22.05 -26.53 -17.89
CA ARG A 34 -22.10 -27.89 -17.32
C ARG A 34 -22.84 -27.83 -15.98
N SER A 35 -24.13 -28.10 -16.05
CA SER A 35 -24.91 -28.63 -14.94
C SER A 35 -24.49 -30.10 -14.75
N HIS A 36 -24.14 -30.51 -13.54
CA HIS A 36 -24.16 -31.92 -13.14
C HIS A 36 -24.87 -32.03 -11.80
N SER A 37 -25.79 -32.98 -11.79
CA SER A 37 -26.77 -33.30 -10.76
C SER A 37 -26.15 -33.96 -9.52
N SER A 38 -26.68 -33.54 -8.37
CA SER A 38 -27.14 -34.30 -7.20
C SER A 38 -26.71 -35.77 -6.94
N SER A 39 -26.43 -35.99 -5.65
CA SER A 39 -26.78 -37.14 -4.77
C SER A 39 -25.88 -38.38 -4.76
N THR A 40 -25.26 -38.69 -3.60
CA THR A 40 -25.71 -39.76 -2.67
C THR A 40 -24.75 -39.94 -1.47
N HIS A 41 -25.36 -40.26 -0.33
CA HIS A 41 -24.76 -40.72 0.93
C HIS A 41 -23.86 -41.95 0.75
N SER A 42 -22.83 -42.08 1.60
CA SER A 42 -22.47 -43.35 2.25
C SER A 42 -21.57 -43.11 3.48
N THR A 43 -22.05 -43.64 4.59
CA THR A 43 -21.41 -43.81 5.89
C THR A 43 -20.37 -44.93 5.83
N THR A 44 -19.20 -44.73 6.46
CA THR A 44 -18.44 -45.81 7.11
C THR A 44 -17.55 -45.21 8.19
N ASP A 45 -17.90 -45.54 9.43
CA ASP A 45 -17.03 -45.53 10.60
C ASP A 45 -15.77 -46.37 10.34
N VAL A 46 -14.61 -45.84 10.70
CA VAL A 46 -13.45 -46.64 11.10
C VAL A 46 -12.76 -45.94 12.27
N ASP A 47 -12.96 -46.56 13.42
CA ASP A 47 -12.19 -46.38 14.64
C ASP A 47 -10.72 -46.71 14.38
N SER A 48 -9.83 -45.78 14.67
CA SER A 48 -8.41 -46.05 14.85
C SER A 48 -7.87 -45.11 15.90
N THR A 49 -7.93 -45.63 17.12
CA THR A 49 -7.27 -45.14 18.32
C THR A 49 -5.76 -44.99 18.05
N ALA A 50 -5.33 -43.78 17.70
CA ALA A 50 -3.93 -43.37 17.69
C ALA A 50 -3.71 -42.20 18.65
N ARG A 51 -3.04 -42.56 19.76
CA ARG A 51 -2.57 -41.75 20.88
C ARG A 51 -2.02 -40.37 20.45
N PRO A 52 -2.35 -39.28 21.17
CA PRO A 52 -1.92 -37.94 20.82
C PRO A 52 -0.41 -37.80 21.10
N ALA A 53 0.40 -37.76 20.05
CA ALA A 53 1.70 -37.13 20.15
C ALA A 53 1.44 -35.63 20.28
N ALA A 54 1.61 -35.12 21.50
CA ALA A 54 1.71 -33.69 21.77
C ALA A 54 2.85 -33.14 20.92
N SER A 55 2.53 -32.70 19.72
CA SER A 55 3.40 -31.86 18.92
C SER A 55 3.43 -30.55 19.67
N SER A 56 4.49 -30.37 20.45
CA SER A 56 4.79 -29.18 21.22
C SER A 56 4.39 -27.96 20.42
N SER A 57 3.30 -27.32 20.82
CA SER A 57 2.96 -25.97 20.39
C SER A 57 4.18 -25.15 20.78
N ALA A 58 5.08 -24.94 19.81
CA ALA A 58 6.07 -23.89 19.91
C ALA A 58 5.23 -22.64 20.12
N THR A 59 5.21 -22.16 21.36
CA THR A 59 4.63 -20.90 21.74
C THR A 59 5.36 -19.88 20.89
N SER A 60 4.80 -19.58 19.71
CA SER A 60 5.28 -18.52 18.84
C SER A 60 5.25 -17.30 19.74
N ARG A 61 6.43 -16.87 20.21
CA ARG A 61 6.57 -15.63 20.98
C ARG A 61 5.82 -14.59 20.17
N GLY A 62 4.67 -14.18 20.71
CA GLY A 62 3.68 -13.47 19.94
C GLY A 62 4.35 -12.28 19.26
N CYS A 63 4.11 -12.12 17.96
CA CYS A 63 4.48 -10.94 17.20
C CYS A 63 4.22 -9.70 18.07
N ALA A 64 5.29 -9.09 18.57
CA ALA A 64 5.21 -8.04 19.59
C ALA A 64 4.87 -6.69 18.96
N THR A 65 4.88 -6.60 17.62
CA THR A 65 4.50 -5.37 16.91
C THR A 65 3.04 -5.05 17.19
N SER A 66 2.81 -3.84 17.70
CA SER A 66 1.48 -3.33 17.98
C SER A 66 0.68 -3.28 16.69
N ARG A 67 -0.29 -4.19 16.55
CA ARG A 67 -1.26 -4.16 15.45
C ARG A 67 -1.97 -2.79 15.47
N PRO A 68 -2.19 -2.17 14.30
CA PRO A 68 -2.99 -0.94 14.20
C PRO A 68 -4.31 -1.06 14.97
N ARG A 69 -4.75 0.01 15.64
CA ARG A 69 -5.96 0.01 16.47
C ARG A 69 -7.08 0.82 15.81
N GLY A 70 -8.32 0.38 15.99
CA GLY A 70 -9.50 1.11 15.49
C GLY A 70 -9.51 1.23 13.98
N ASP A 71 -9.61 2.47 13.48
CA ASP A 71 -9.66 2.81 12.05
C ASP A 71 -8.29 2.89 11.37
N GLU A 72 -7.24 2.47 12.08
CA GLU A 72 -5.89 2.39 11.54
C GLU A 72 -5.65 1.07 10.82
N ARG A 73 -4.93 1.12 9.69
CA ARG A 73 -4.42 -0.09 9.02
C ARG A 73 -3.09 0.20 8.32
N VAL A 74 -2.34 -0.85 7.99
CA VAL A 74 -1.14 -0.72 7.16
C VAL A 74 -1.46 -1.08 5.71
N ILE A 75 -1.08 -0.21 4.79
CA ILE A 75 -1.20 -0.40 3.34
C ILE A 75 0.19 -0.37 2.70
N HIS A 76 0.34 -1.04 1.57
CA HIS A 76 1.55 -0.98 0.75
C HIS A 76 1.28 -0.08 -0.46
N VAL A 77 1.92 1.08 -0.48
CA VAL A 77 1.69 2.09 -1.52
C VAL A 77 2.54 1.78 -2.74
N THR A 78 1.87 1.62 -3.88
CA THR A 78 2.50 1.26 -5.17
C THR A 78 2.65 2.47 -6.10
N ALA A 79 1.78 3.47 -5.97
CA ALA A 79 1.86 4.71 -6.73
C ALA A 79 1.18 5.87 -5.99
N ALA A 80 1.56 7.10 -6.33
CA ALA A 80 0.98 8.31 -5.78
C ALA A 80 0.87 9.39 -6.87
N ASP A 81 -0.30 10.00 -7.01
CA ASP A 81 -0.55 11.12 -7.92
C ASP A 81 -0.69 12.41 -7.12
N GLY A 82 0.42 13.16 -7.05
CA GLY A 82 0.51 14.41 -6.29
C GLY A 82 -0.43 15.51 -6.79
N ALA A 83 -0.84 15.48 -8.06
CA ALA A 83 -1.74 16.48 -8.64
C ALA A 83 -3.21 16.19 -8.31
N LYS A 84 -3.57 14.90 -8.22
CA LYS A 84 -4.94 14.47 -7.87
C LYS A 84 -5.15 14.21 -6.39
N SER A 85 -4.10 14.28 -5.58
CA SER A 85 -4.17 13.92 -4.16
C SER A 85 -4.69 12.49 -3.97
N GLN A 86 -4.13 11.55 -4.73
CA GLN A 86 -4.52 10.14 -4.76
C GLN A 86 -3.34 9.20 -4.54
N LEU A 87 -3.60 8.05 -3.90
CA LEU A 87 -2.66 6.95 -3.72
C LEU A 87 -3.24 5.69 -4.34
N THR A 88 -2.40 4.84 -4.93
CA THR A 88 -2.76 3.46 -5.29
C THR A 88 -1.99 2.52 -4.36
N ALA A 89 -2.70 1.68 -3.63
CA ALA A 89 -2.10 0.81 -2.63
C ALA A 89 -2.83 -0.53 -2.53
N THR A 90 -2.15 -1.56 -2.06
CA THR A 90 -2.76 -2.82 -1.65
C THR A 90 -2.89 -2.85 -0.13
N ASP A 91 -3.85 -3.59 0.38
CA ASP A 91 -3.86 -3.93 1.81
C ASP A 91 -2.61 -4.76 2.16
N THR A 92 -2.28 -4.86 3.44
CA THR A 92 -1.20 -5.72 3.91
C THR A 92 -1.68 -6.69 4.98
N ARG A 93 -1.02 -7.84 5.07
CA ARG A 93 -1.08 -8.72 6.24
C ARG A 93 0.22 -8.61 7.03
N HIS A 94 0.11 -8.68 8.35
CA HIS A 94 1.27 -8.80 9.21
C HIS A 94 1.77 -10.25 9.22
N ALA A 95 3.06 -10.46 8.97
CA ALA A 95 3.71 -11.77 8.95
C ALA A 95 4.89 -11.79 9.92
N CYS A 96 4.92 -12.78 10.80
CA CYS A 96 6.02 -13.03 11.73
C CYS A 96 7.02 -14.00 11.07
N GLY A 97 8.31 -13.67 11.05
CA GLY A 97 9.35 -14.55 10.54
C GLY A 97 10.59 -14.61 11.44
N PRO A 98 11.51 -15.56 11.20
CA PRO A 98 12.78 -15.64 11.93
C PRO A 98 13.66 -14.40 11.73
N SER A 99 13.40 -13.62 10.66
CA SER A 99 14.09 -12.37 10.35
C SER A 99 13.41 -11.13 10.96
N GLY A 100 12.34 -11.30 11.73
CA GLY A 100 11.53 -10.22 12.28
C GLY A 100 10.11 -10.16 11.72
N ASP A 101 9.39 -9.13 12.16
CA ASP A 101 8.03 -8.84 11.78
C ASP A 101 8.01 -8.03 10.46
N ARG A 102 7.10 -8.35 9.55
CA ARG A 102 6.98 -7.66 8.25
C ARG A 102 5.54 -7.50 7.79
N TYR A 103 5.29 -6.50 6.95
CA TYR A 103 4.02 -6.33 6.26
C TYR A 103 4.12 -6.84 4.83
N GLU A 104 3.25 -7.78 4.47
CA GLU A 104 3.18 -8.37 3.14
C GLU A 104 1.96 -7.84 2.39
N PRO A 105 2.13 -7.30 1.17
CA PRO A 105 1.02 -6.88 0.31
C PRO A 105 0.02 -8.02 0.05
N THR A 106 -1.27 -7.71 0.09
CA THR A 106 -2.37 -8.65 -0.16
C THR A 106 -3.48 -8.01 -0.97
N GLY A 107 -4.06 -8.80 -1.88
CA GLY A 107 -5.20 -8.39 -2.68
C GLY A 107 -4.82 -7.53 -3.90
N ALA A 108 -5.83 -6.97 -4.55
CA ALA A 108 -5.66 -6.10 -5.70
C ALA A 108 -5.37 -4.65 -5.25
N PRO A 109 -4.61 -3.86 -6.03
CA PRO A 109 -4.43 -2.44 -5.74
C PRO A 109 -5.75 -1.68 -5.83
N VAL A 110 -5.97 -0.78 -4.88
CA VAL A 110 -7.12 0.12 -4.82
C VAL A 110 -6.66 1.57 -4.75
N GLN A 111 -7.48 2.48 -5.26
CA GLN A 111 -7.22 3.92 -5.20
C GLN A 111 -7.83 4.54 -3.94
N PHE A 112 -7.03 5.34 -3.25
CA PHE A 112 -7.44 6.17 -2.12
C PHE A 112 -7.35 7.63 -2.49
N THR A 113 -8.35 8.41 -2.10
CA THR A 113 -8.25 9.87 -2.09
C THR A 113 -7.83 10.33 -0.70
N VAL A 114 -7.04 11.40 -0.61
CA VAL A 114 -6.67 11.99 0.68
C VAL A 114 -7.52 13.22 0.99
N THR A 115 -7.71 13.52 2.27
CA THR A 115 -8.41 14.74 2.68
C THR A 115 -7.51 15.97 2.55
N PRO A 116 -8.08 17.20 2.42
CA PRO A 116 -7.28 18.43 2.41
C PRO A 116 -6.49 18.66 3.70
N GLN A 117 -6.95 18.09 4.82
CA GLN A 117 -6.32 18.16 6.15
C GLN A 117 -5.43 16.94 6.45
N LEU A 118 -4.98 16.22 5.41
CA LEU A 118 -4.11 15.05 5.56
C LEU A 118 -2.88 15.38 6.40
N ARG A 119 -2.65 14.56 7.44
CA ARG A 119 -1.38 14.54 8.17
C ARG A 119 -0.46 13.51 7.56
N ILE A 120 0.75 13.92 7.17
CA ILE A 120 1.74 13.03 6.55
C ILE A 120 2.95 12.97 7.47
N ARG A 121 3.43 11.76 7.78
CA ARG A 121 4.67 11.53 8.50
C ARG A 121 5.58 10.59 7.71
N LEU A 122 6.80 11.02 7.46
CA LEU A 122 7.84 10.20 6.83
C LEU A 122 8.95 9.93 7.82
N LEU A 123 9.62 8.79 7.68
CA LEU A 123 10.75 8.46 8.53
C LEU A 123 11.99 9.19 8.02
N ALA A 124 12.58 9.99 8.90
CA ALA A 124 13.81 10.72 8.67
C ALA A 124 14.96 10.08 9.46
N LYS A 125 16.09 9.93 8.80
CA LYS A 125 17.32 9.48 9.45
C LYS A 125 17.95 10.65 10.22
N SER A 126 18.05 10.48 11.53
CA SER A 126 18.70 11.43 12.44
C SER A 126 19.83 10.73 13.20
N GLY A 127 21.04 10.76 12.63
CA GLY A 127 22.17 10.00 13.14
C GLY A 127 21.95 8.49 13.01
N THR A 128 21.91 7.80 14.16
CA THR A 128 21.60 6.36 14.25
C THR A 128 20.13 6.06 14.54
N ALA A 129 19.30 7.09 14.76
CA ALA A 129 17.88 6.95 15.04
C ALA A 129 17.03 7.31 13.83
N GLU A 130 15.82 6.74 13.78
CA GLU A 130 14.77 7.09 12.83
C GLU A 130 13.67 7.86 13.56
N LEU A 131 13.31 9.02 13.02
CA LEU A 131 12.30 9.91 13.61
C LEU A 131 11.23 10.22 12.57
N ALA A 132 9.97 10.06 12.96
CA ALA A 132 8.85 10.51 12.13
C ALA A 132 8.82 12.04 12.07
N GLN A 133 8.81 12.60 10.87
CA GLN A 133 8.70 14.05 10.63
C GLN A 133 7.42 14.36 9.87
N ASP A 134 6.72 15.42 10.27
CA ASP A 134 5.54 15.90 9.55
C ASP A 134 5.95 16.51 8.20
N VAL A 135 5.27 16.12 7.12
CA VAL A 135 5.58 16.52 5.76
C VAL A 135 4.38 17.21 5.12
N THR A 136 4.63 18.36 4.49
CA THR A 136 3.66 19.03 3.63
C THR A 136 4.38 19.68 2.45
N PRO A 137 3.74 19.76 1.26
CA PRO A 137 2.40 19.25 0.90
C PRO A 137 2.40 17.75 0.47
N PHE A 138 1.23 17.21 0.08
CA PHE A 138 1.06 15.83 -0.42
C PHE A 138 1.98 15.46 -1.59
N SER A 139 2.35 16.43 -2.44
CA SER A 139 3.28 16.17 -3.55
C SER A 139 4.67 15.71 -3.07
N LYS A 140 5.09 16.05 -1.83
CA LYS A 140 6.34 15.52 -1.26
C LYS A 140 6.23 14.03 -0.90
N LEU A 141 5.10 13.60 -0.36
CA LEU A 141 4.83 12.17 -0.15
C LEU A 141 4.81 11.44 -1.50
N ALA A 142 4.16 12.00 -2.51
CA ALA A 142 4.08 11.38 -3.82
C ALA A 142 5.46 11.22 -4.48
N ALA A 143 6.32 12.24 -4.37
CA ALA A 143 7.70 12.16 -4.82
C ALA A 143 8.48 11.07 -4.05
N HIS A 144 8.38 11.05 -2.72
CA HIS A 144 9.03 10.04 -1.88
C HIS A 144 8.63 8.61 -2.26
N VAL A 145 7.32 8.33 -2.38
CA VAL A 145 6.81 7.02 -2.80
C VAL A 145 7.35 6.62 -4.18
N THR A 146 7.39 7.58 -5.12
CA THR A 146 7.90 7.36 -6.48
C THR A 146 9.38 7.02 -6.47
N ASP A 147 10.18 7.78 -5.72
CA ASP A 147 11.62 7.57 -5.63
C ASP A 147 11.96 6.26 -4.93
N CYS A 148 11.27 5.93 -3.82
CA CYS A 148 11.45 4.65 -3.14
C CYS A 148 11.04 3.46 -4.00
N GLY A 149 9.89 3.53 -4.67
CA GLY A 149 9.44 2.48 -5.60
C GLY A 149 10.40 2.27 -6.76
N ALA A 150 11.04 3.35 -7.24
CA ALA A 150 12.03 3.32 -8.29
C ALA A 150 13.47 3.05 -7.80
N LYS A 151 13.68 2.78 -6.50
CA LYS A 151 14.99 2.58 -5.86
C LYS A 151 15.97 3.74 -6.11
N ARG A 152 15.45 4.97 -6.14
CA ARG A 152 16.24 6.20 -6.30
C ARG A 152 16.59 6.77 -4.94
N THR A 153 17.58 7.66 -4.94
CA THR A 153 17.90 8.48 -3.77
C THR A 153 16.72 9.39 -3.45
N VAL A 154 16.17 9.25 -2.24
CA VAL A 154 15.15 10.17 -1.72
C VAL A 154 15.79 11.45 -1.18
N ALA A 155 15.00 12.52 -1.14
CA ALA A 155 15.44 13.79 -0.55
C ALA A 155 15.78 13.61 0.94
N ALA A 156 16.96 14.09 1.35
CA ALA A 156 17.31 14.18 2.76
C ALA A 156 16.27 15.04 3.52
N PRO A 157 15.95 14.71 4.78
CA PRO A 157 16.56 13.67 5.62
C PRO A 157 15.89 12.28 5.54
N PHE A 158 15.03 12.03 4.56
CA PHE A 158 14.20 10.81 4.52
C PHE A 158 14.97 9.57 4.04
N SER A 159 14.45 8.39 4.36
CA SER A 159 14.92 7.08 3.88
C SER A 159 13.73 6.21 3.46
N CYS A 160 13.98 5.17 2.64
CA CYS A 160 12.91 4.30 2.16
C CYS A 160 12.70 3.10 3.08
N HIS A 161 11.47 2.89 3.56
CA HIS A 161 11.10 1.77 4.45
C HIS A 161 10.08 0.83 3.80
N GLY A 162 10.34 0.43 2.55
CA GLY A 162 9.55 -0.62 1.87
C GLY A 162 8.14 -0.20 1.45
N ASN A 163 7.85 1.11 1.40
CA ASN A 163 6.56 1.68 0.98
C ASN A 163 5.34 1.17 1.78
N ASN A 164 5.54 0.73 3.02
CA ASN A 164 4.45 0.41 3.92
C ASN A 164 4.08 1.65 4.74
N PHE A 165 2.79 1.93 4.85
CA PHE A 165 2.29 3.09 5.57
C PHE A 165 1.12 2.71 6.46
N GLN A 166 1.18 3.13 7.72
CA GLN A 166 0.03 3.15 8.61
C GLN A 166 -0.86 4.33 8.21
N VAL A 167 -2.13 4.06 7.96
CA VAL A 167 -3.13 5.06 7.56
C VAL A 167 -4.32 5.06 8.50
N THR A 168 -4.90 6.23 8.69
CA THR A 168 -6.25 6.39 9.25
C THR A 168 -7.19 6.80 8.12
N VAL A 169 -8.35 6.16 8.04
CA VAL A 169 -9.38 6.47 7.04
C VAL A 169 -10.62 7.07 7.71
N ASP A 170 -11.28 8.03 7.04
CA ASP A 170 -12.57 8.54 7.47
C ASP A 170 -13.73 7.62 7.06
N THR A 171 -14.95 7.96 7.47
CA THR A 171 -16.16 7.21 7.14
C THR A 171 -16.50 7.20 5.64
N ALA A 172 -15.89 8.07 4.84
CA ALA A 172 -16.00 8.09 3.38
C ALA A 172 -14.86 7.30 2.69
N GLY A 173 -13.99 6.64 3.46
CA GLY A 173 -12.85 5.88 2.94
C GLY A 173 -11.68 6.72 2.46
N ARG A 174 -11.62 8.01 2.82
CA ARG A 174 -10.50 8.90 2.47
C ARG A 174 -9.45 8.86 3.56
N ILE A 175 -8.18 8.94 3.17
CA ILE A 175 -7.07 8.95 4.13
C ILE A 175 -6.98 10.32 4.80
N THR A 176 -7.00 10.34 6.13
CA THR A 176 -6.89 11.54 6.98
C THR A 176 -5.54 11.67 7.65
N ALA A 177 -4.83 10.55 7.85
CA ALA A 177 -3.46 10.51 8.32
C ALA A 177 -2.71 9.37 7.64
N ILE A 178 -1.43 9.58 7.35
CA ILE A 178 -0.52 8.59 6.78
C ILE A 178 0.86 8.74 7.41
N SER A 179 1.41 7.63 7.92
CA SER A 179 2.75 7.55 8.48
C SER A 179 3.50 6.38 7.88
N GLU A 180 4.72 6.60 7.41
CA GLU A 180 5.60 5.51 7.01
C GLU A 180 5.90 4.61 8.23
N VAL A 181 5.93 3.29 8.01
CA VAL A 181 6.33 2.31 9.04
C VAL A 181 7.71 1.74 8.71
N PRO A 182 8.56 1.46 9.71
CA PRO A 182 9.83 0.77 9.50
C PRO A 182 9.60 -0.60 8.85
N ALA A 183 10.53 -0.99 7.97
CA ALA A 183 10.50 -2.25 7.23
C ALA A 183 10.98 -3.46 8.06
#